data_AF-A0A969HKF8-F1
#
_entry.id   AF-A0A969HKF8-F1
#
_cell.length_a   1.000
_cell.length_b   1.000
_cell.length_c   1.000
_cell.angle_alpha   90.00
_cell.angle_beta   90.00
_cell.angle_gamma   90.00
#
_symmetry.space_group_name_H-M   'P 1'
#
loop_
_entity.id
_entity.type
_entity.pdbx_description
1 polymer ?
#
loop_
_entity_poly.entity_id
_entity_poly.type
_entity_poly.pdbx_seq_one_letter_code
_entity_poly.pdbx_strand_id
1 'polypeptide(L)'
;MGAPLRQRKLPDGSYERKMNANPGLMAYKKEPPYKYAGKVFVIISPVTYSGGSEFANMVYTRKRGIFVGEETGGGFYGNTSGYSYELTLPHSSIKIDIPALQFIMNVEGLPFGRGVIPHHRVIPTIEQYLLRENIAVNYILNLK
;
A
#
# COMPACT_ATOMS: atom_id res chain seq x y z
N MET A 1 9.72 12.63 23.39
CA MET A 1 9.02 11.53 24.10
C MET A 1 7.57 11.54 23.66
N GLY A 2 7.15 10.53 22.90
CA GLY A 2 5.75 10.42 22.42
C GLY A 2 4.83 9.98 23.56
N ALA A 3 3.60 10.50 23.60
CA ALA A 3 2.60 10.14 24.59
C ALA A 3 2.43 8.59 24.70
N PRO A 4 2.17 8.05 25.90
CA PRO A 4 2.03 6.62 26.10
C PRO A 4 0.92 6.06 25.20
N LEU A 5 1.26 5.04 24.42
CA LEU A 5 0.33 4.40 23.49
C LEU A 5 -0.70 3.61 24.30
N ARG A 6 -2.00 3.84 24.06
CA ARG A 6 -3.05 2.99 24.63
C ARG A 6 -3.14 1.68 23.83
N GLN A 7 -2.82 0.57 24.47
CA GLN A 7 -3.00 -0.77 23.91
C GLN A 7 -4.28 -1.39 24.46
N ARG A 8 -5.08 -2.02 23.59
CA ARG A 8 -6.26 -2.80 23.98
C ARG A 8 -5.99 -4.28 23.66
N LYS A 9 -6.06 -5.15 24.67
CA LYS A 9 -5.98 -6.60 24.46
C LYS A 9 -7.27 -7.10 23.79
N LEU A 10 -7.15 -7.89 22.73
CA LEU A 10 -8.26 -8.52 22.01
C LEU A 10 -8.51 -9.94 22.56
N PRO A 11 -9.71 -10.54 22.32
CA PRO A 11 -10.05 -11.87 22.83
C PRO A 11 -9.12 -13.00 22.35
N ASP A 12 -8.51 -12.84 21.18
CA ASP A 12 -7.54 -13.78 20.60
C ASP A 12 -6.12 -13.66 21.19
N GLY A 13 -5.92 -12.78 22.18
CA GLY A 13 -4.63 -12.55 22.83
C GLY A 13 -3.75 -11.51 22.13
N SER A 14 -4.13 -11.03 20.94
CA SER A 14 -3.42 -9.95 20.26
C SER A 14 -3.67 -8.58 20.94
N TYR A 15 -2.84 -7.59 20.61
CA TYR A 15 -3.00 -6.22 21.11
C TYR A 15 -3.30 -5.26 19.96
N GLU A 16 -4.45 -4.60 20.03
CA GLU A 16 -4.74 -3.46 19.17
C GLU A 16 -4.01 -2.23 19.69
N ARG A 17 -3.12 -1.68 18.87
CA ARG A 17 -2.52 -0.37 19.11
C ARG A 17 -3.50 0.71 18.64
N LYS A 18 -4.23 1.32 19.56
CA LYS A 18 -4.93 2.58 19.25
C LYS A 18 -3.90 3.69 19.23
N MET A 19 -3.72 4.35 18.08
CA MET A 19 -3.03 5.63 18.09
C MET A 19 -3.74 6.54 19.10
N ASN A 20 -2.96 7.27 19.89
CA ASN A 20 -3.50 8.36 20.72
C ASN A 20 -4.38 9.26 19.85
N ALA A 21 -5.24 10.08 20.45
CA ALA A 21 -6.26 10.92 19.78
C ALA A 21 -5.77 11.86 18.63
N ASN A 22 -4.49 11.81 18.29
CA ASN A 22 -3.94 12.29 17.03
C ASN A 22 -4.24 11.29 15.92
N PRO A 23 -4.99 11.70 14.88
CA PRO A 23 -5.37 10.81 13.79
C PRO A 23 -4.10 10.23 13.17
N GLY A 24 -4.01 8.91 13.11
CA GLY A 24 -3.03 8.24 12.24
C GLY A 24 -3.16 8.72 10.80
N LEU A 25 -2.14 8.45 9.97
CA LEU A 25 -2.10 8.82 8.55
C LEU A 25 -2.77 10.19 8.26
N MET A 26 -2.44 11.21 9.07
CA MET A 26 -2.75 12.63 8.86
C MET A 26 -4.11 12.87 8.16
N ALA A 27 -5.19 12.26 8.65
CA ALA A 27 -6.52 12.64 8.23
C ALA A 27 -6.74 14.05 8.77
N TYR A 28 -6.40 15.06 7.97
CA TYR A 28 -6.62 16.44 8.32
C TYR A 28 -8.10 16.59 8.72
N LYS A 29 -8.36 16.95 9.98
CA LYS A 29 -9.73 17.16 10.48
C LYS A 29 -10.43 18.31 9.73
N LYS A 30 -9.64 19.18 9.10
CA LYS A 30 -10.09 20.24 8.18
C LYS A 30 -9.53 19.95 6.80
N GLU A 31 -10.28 20.26 5.77
CA GLU A 31 -9.83 20.06 4.40
C GLU A 31 -8.52 20.85 4.14
N PRO A 32 -7.51 20.26 3.47
CA PRO A 32 -6.26 20.97 3.19
C PRO A 32 -6.51 22.16 2.26
N PRO A 33 -5.83 23.31 2.47
CA PRO A 33 -6.04 24.51 1.67
C PRO A 33 -5.60 24.33 0.20
N TYR A 34 -4.69 23.39 -0.06
CA TYR A 34 -4.19 23.09 -1.40
C TYR A 34 -4.54 21.66 -1.77
N LYS A 35 -5.40 21.52 -2.78
CA LYS A 35 -5.81 20.23 -3.36
C LYS A 35 -5.56 20.28 -4.84
N TYR A 36 -4.96 19.21 -5.37
CA TYR A 36 -4.99 18.97 -6.80
C TYR A 36 -6.41 18.55 -7.19
N ALA A 37 -7.10 19.34 -8.02
CA ALA A 37 -8.46 19.06 -8.48
C ALA A 37 -8.51 18.32 -9.83
N GLY A 38 -7.36 18.18 -10.50
CA GLY A 38 -7.26 17.53 -11.80
C GLY A 38 -7.43 16.01 -11.77
N LYS A 39 -7.52 15.44 -12.97
CA LYS A 39 -7.48 13.99 -13.18
C LYS A 39 -6.15 13.44 -12.69
N VAL A 40 -6.20 12.39 -11.87
CA VAL A 40 -5.01 11.71 -11.34
C VAL A 40 -4.91 10.35 -12.00
N PHE A 41 -3.75 10.08 -12.58
CA PHE A 41 -3.36 8.75 -13.03
C PHE A 41 -2.32 8.20 -12.06
N VAL A 42 -2.50 6.95 -11.64
CA VAL A 42 -1.57 6.25 -10.75
C VAL A 42 -1.00 5.07 -11.52
N ILE A 43 0.30 5.09 -11.73
CA ILE A 43 1.01 3.98 -12.37
C ILE A 43 1.41 2.99 -11.27
N ILE A 44 1.01 1.73 -11.42
CA ILE A 44 1.27 0.66 -10.45
C ILE A 44 1.91 -0.56 -11.12
N SER A 45 2.59 -1.36 -10.32
CA SER A 45 3.34 -2.55 -10.77
C SER A 45 3.48 -3.59 -9.65
N PRO A 46 3.97 -4.82 -9.94
CA PRO A 46 4.18 -5.82 -8.90
C PRO A 46 5.21 -5.40 -7.83
N VAL A 47 6.08 -4.42 -8.14
CA VAL A 47 7.03 -3.83 -7.16
C VAL A 47 6.44 -2.64 -6.39
N THR A 48 5.16 -2.33 -6.59
CA THR A 48 4.41 -1.44 -5.70
C THR A 48 3.93 -2.23 -4.48
N TYR A 49 4.59 -2.05 -3.34
CA TYR A 49 4.29 -2.75 -2.08
C TYR A 49 4.48 -1.81 -0.88
N SER A 50 4.23 -2.32 0.34
CA SER A 50 4.32 -1.55 1.60
C SER A 50 3.49 -0.26 1.54
N GLY A 51 4.04 0.89 1.93
CA GLY A 51 3.35 2.19 1.86
C GLY A 51 2.87 2.56 0.44
N GLY A 52 3.48 2.03 -0.62
CA GLY A 52 3.00 2.19 -2.00
C GLY A 52 1.64 1.53 -2.23
N SER A 53 1.44 0.33 -1.67
CA SER A 53 0.14 -0.36 -1.72
C SER A 53 -0.89 0.29 -0.81
N GLU A 54 -0.50 0.83 0.34
CA GLU A 54 -1.40 1.61 1.20
C GLU A 54 -1.92 2.85 0.45
N PHE A 55 -1.03 3.61 -0.19
CA PHE A 55 -1.39 4.75 -1.01
C PHE A 55 -2.30 4.35 -2.18
N ALA A 56 -1.90 3.32 -2.95
CA ALA A 56 -2.67 2.82 -4.07
C ALA A 56 -4.10 2.44 -3.63
N ASN A 57 -4.22 1.74 -2.51
CA ASN A 57 -5.51 1.34 -1.96
C ASN A 57 -6.35 2.57 -1.54
N MET A 58 -5.78 3.52 -0.81
CA MET A 58 -6.48 4.74 -0.41
C MET A 58 -7.01 5.52 -1.61
N VAL A 59 -6.21 5.67 -2.67
CA VAL A 59 -6.62 6.39 -3.88
C VAL A 59 -7.67 5.60 -4.67
N TYR A 60 -7.53 4.28 -4.75
CA TYR A 60 -8.46 3.38 -5.44
C TYR A 60 -9.85 3.38 -4.79
N THR A 61 -9.91 3.14 -3.47
CA THR A 61 -11.16 3.04 -2.71
C THR A 61 -11.92 4.35 -2.62
N ARG A 62 -11.21 5.49 -2.65
CA ARG A 62 -11.81 6.82 -2.74
C ARG A 62 -12.19 7.22 -4.17
N LYS A 63 -11.99 6.35 -5.16
CA LYS A 63 -12.22 6.63 -6.59
C LYS A 63 -11.52 7.92 -7.04
N ARG A 64 -10.34 8.21 -6.49
CA ARG A 64 -9.62 9.48 -6.69
C ARG A 64 -8.68 9.43 -7.89
N GLY A 65 -8.32 8.25 -8.39
CA GLY A 65 -7.41 8.11 -9.52
C GLY A 65 -7.78 6.97 -10.46
N ILE A 66 -7.30 7.08 -11.70
CA ILE A 66 -7.33 6.01 -12.70
C ILE A 66 -5.99 5.26 -12.60
N PHE A 67 -6.04 3.94 -12.55
CA PHE A 67 -4.87 3.10 -12.31
C PHE A 67 -4.44 2.42 -13.59
N VAL A 68 -3.15 2.51 -13.91
CA VAL A 68 -2.57 1.99 -15.15
C VAL A 68 -1.34 1.16 -14.81
N GLY A 69 -1.16 0.02 -15.49
CA GLY A 69 0.00 -0.85 -15.30
C GLY A 69 -0.38 -2.26 -14.89
N GLU A 70 0.18 -2.74 -13.79
CA GLU A 70 0.00 -4.10 -13.28
C GLU A 70 -0.46 -4.09 -11.83
N GLU A 71 -1.04 -5.21 -11.38
CA GLU A 71 -1.47 -5.36 -10.00
C GLU A 71 -0.32 -5.11 -9.02
N THR A 72 -0.62 -4.42 -7.91
CA THR A 72 0.39 -4.16 -6.87
C THR A 72 0.82 -5.44 -6.17
N GLY A 73 2.10 -5.56 -5.81
CA GLY A 73 2.59 -6.71 -5.05
C GLY A 73 2.21 -6.70 -3.57
N GLY A 74 1.92 -5.53 -2.99
CA GLY A 74 1.36 -5.46 -1.64
C GLY A 74 -0.16 -5.68 -1.62
N GLY A 75 -0.67 -6.19 -0.50
CA GLY A 75 -2.07 -6.57 -0.35
C GLY A 75 -3.04 -5.39 -0.27
N PHE A 76 -4.21 -5.55 -0.89
CA PHE A 76 -5.31 -4.58 -0.82
C PHE A 76 -5.84 -4.43 0.61
N TYR A 77 -5.92 -5.51 1.38
CA TYR A 77 -6.46 -5.44 2.73
C TYR A 77 -5.47 -5.00 3.80
N GLY A 78 -4.20 -4.80 3.44
CA GLY A 78 -3.17 -4.45 4.40
C GLY A 78 -1.82 -5.08 4.12
N ASN A 79 -0.91 -4.89 5.07
CA ASN A 79 0.45 -5.40 4.99
C ASN A 79 1.01 -5.60 6.41
N THR A 80 2.16 -6.26 6.51
CA THR A 80 2.87 -6.50 7.77
C THR A 80 4.20 -5.74 7.82
N SER A 81 4.21 -4.50 7.32
CA SER A 81 5.40 -3.65 7.33
C SER A 81 5.66 -3.07 8.73
N GLY A 82 6.75 -2.31 8.87
CA GLY A 82 7.06 -1.58 10.09
C GLY A 82 8.02 -2.36 10.98
N TYR A 83 7.57 -2.73 12.18
CA TYR A 83 8.43 -3.43 13.14
C TYR A 83 8.44 -4.93 12.90
N SER A 84 9.63 -5.50 13.00
CA SER A 84 9.85 -6.93 12.93
C SER A 84 10.93 -7.36 13.93
N TYR A 85 10.98 -8.66 14.21
CA TYR A 85 12.00 -9.29 15.04
C TYR A 85 12.83 -10.22 14.17
N GLU A 86 14.15 -9.99 14.13
CA GLU A 86 15.08 -10.92 13.51
C GLU A 86 15.42 -12.05 14.48
N LEU A 87 15.16 -13.29 14.08
CA LEU A 87 15.59 -14.51 14.77
C LEU A 87 16.72 -15.15 13.97
N THR A 88 17.89 -15.31 14.58
CA THR A 88 19.00 -16.08 13.99
C THR A 88 19.01 -17.48 14.57
N LEU A 89 18.91 -18.51 13.73
CA LEU A 89 18.93 -19.91 14.16
C LEU A 89 20.34 -20.32 14.64
N PRO A 90 20.47 -21.00 15.79
CA PRO A 90 21.75 -21.18 16.47
C PRO A 90 22.75 -22.11 15.76
N HIS A 91 22.27 -23.00 14.89
CA HIS A 91 23.12 -24.01 14.23
C HIS A 91 23.28 -23.81 12.73
N SER A 92 22.33 -23.16 12.07
CA SER A 92 22.38 -22.88 10.62
C SER A 92 22.73 -21.43 10.30
N SER A 93 22.66 -20.54 11.28
CA SER A 93 22.81 -19.08 11.11
C SER A 93 21.81 -18.45 10.14
N ILE A 94 20.73 -19.16 9.79
CA ILE A 94 19.64 -18.61 8.98
C ILE A 94 18.96 -17.52 9.80
N LYS A 95 18.77 -16.36 9.17
CA LYS A 95 18.01 -15.23 9.70
C LYS A 95 16.57 -15.32 9.23
N ILE A 96 15.65 -15.23 10.19
CA ILE A 96 14.20 -15.22 9.96
C ILE A 96 13.70 -13.85 10.41
N ASP A 97 12.98 -13.16 9.53
CA ASP A 97 12.32 -11.90 9.86
C ASP A 97 10.85 -12.17 10.25
N ILE A 98 10.50 -11.88 11.50
CA ILE A 98 9.16 -12.14 12.05
C ILE A 98 8.41 -10.81 12.14
N PRO A 99 7.38 -10.58 11.32
CA PRO A 99 6.62 -9.33 11.40
C PRO A 99 5.88 -9.21 12.74
N ALA A 100 6.01 -8.05 13.38
CA ALA A 100 5.40 -7.77 14.69
C ALA A 100 4.22 -6.78 14.61
N LEU A 101 3.98 -6.21 13.42
CA LEU A 101 2.94 -5.23 13.18
C LEU A 101 2.14 -5.61 11.94
N GLN A 102 0.81 -5.51 12.04
CA GLN A 102 -0.10 -5.64 10.92
C GLN A 102 -0.86 -4.32 10.74
N PHE A 103 -0.81 -3.79 9.52
CA PHE A 103 -1.70 -2.74 9.05
C PHE A 103 -2.92 -3.39 8.43
N ILE A 104 -4.10 -3.01 8.89
CA ILE A 104 -5.39 -3.44 8.35
C ILE A 104 -6.04 -2.22 7.71
N MET A 105 -6.30 -2.32 6.42
CA MET A 105 -6.94 -1.25 5.65
C MET A 105 -8.45 -1.37 5.77
N ASN A 106 -9.13 -0.26 6.10
CA ASN A 106 -10.60 -0.21 6.17
C ASN A 106 -11.21 -0.09 4.76
N VAL A 107 -11.16 -1.19 4.00
CA VAL A 107 -11.48 -1.23 2.58
C VAL A 107 -12.22 -2.50 2.21
N GLU A 108 -12.93 -2.47 1.08
CA GLU A 108 -13.71 -3.59 0.56
C GLU A 108 -13.74 -3.56 -0.98
N GLY A 109 -14.21 -4.65 -1.60
CA GLY A 109 -14.51 -4.70 -3.03
C GLY A 109 -13.53 -5.47 -3.92
N LEU A 110 -12.39 -5.93 -3.40
CA LEU A 110 -11.47 -6.84 -4.12
C LEU A 110 -11.33 -8.18 -3.38
N PRO A 111 -10.99 -9.29 -4.04
CA PRO A 111 -10.78 -10.57 -3.34
C PRO A 111 -9.61 -10.53 -2.35
N PHE A 112 -9.73 -11.25 -1.23
CA PHE A 112 -8.63 -11.41 -0.28
C PHE A 112 -7.40 -12.03 -0.96
N GLY A 113 -6.20 -11.59 -0.54
CA GLY A 113 -4.92 -12.03 -1.11
C GLY A 113 -4.51 -11.32 -2.40
N ARG A 114 -5.32 -10.39 -2.91
CA ARG A 114 -5.00 -9.56 -4.09
C ARG A 114 -4.45 -8.20 -3.69
N GLY A 115 -3.72 -7.59 -4.61
CA GLY A 115 -3.32 -6.18 -4.56
C GLY A 115 -4.40 -5.27 -5.17
N VAL A 116 -4.04 -4.00 -5.39
CA VAL A 116 -4.87 -3.09 -6.18
C VAL A 116 -4.77 -3.51 -7.65
N ILE A 117 -5.90 -3.88 -8.24
CA ILE A 117 -5.99 -4.25 -9.66
C ILE A 117 -6.11 -2.96 -10.50
N PRO A 118 -5.28 -2.76 -11.54
CA PRO A 118 -5.34 -1.57 -12.36
C PRO A 118 -6.67 -1.49 -13.14
N HIS A 119 -7.13 -0.27 -13.39
CA HIS A 119 -8.25 -0.02 -14.30
C HIS A 119 -7.87 -0.34 -15.75
N HIS A 120 -6.61 -0.06 -16.12
CA HIS A 120 -6.04 -0.36 -17.41
C HIS A 120 -4.77 -1.20 -17.25
N ARG A 121 -4.84 -2.48 -17.63
CA ARG A 121 -3.69 -3.37 -17.59
C ARG A 121 -2.73 -3.05 -18.72
N VAL A 122 -1.51 -2.66 -18.38
CA VAL A 122 -0.47 -2.23 -19.33
C VAL A 122 0.85 -2.86 -18.91
N ILE A 123 1.36 -3.80 -19.73
CA ILE A 123 2.58 -4.58 -19.44
C ILE A 123 3.54 -4.42 -20.60
N PRO A 124 4.81 -4.01 -20.34
CA PRO A 124 5.80 -3.87 -21.40
C PRO A 124 6.15 -5.23 -21.99
N THR A 125 6.35 -5.27 -23.31
CA THR A 125 7.09 -6.38 -23.91
C THR A 125 8.54 -6.34 -23.42
N ILE A 126 9.26 -7.45 -23.61
CA ILE A 126 10.69 -7.50 -23.26
C ILE A 126 11.47 -6.44 -24.04
N GLU A 127 11.17 -6.23 -25.33
CA GLU A 127 11.81 -5.21 -26.14
C GLU A 127 11.56 -3.80 -25.58
N GLN A 128 10.30 -3.48 -25.28
CA GLN A 128 9.92 -2.17 -24.71
C GLN A 128 10.61 -1.92 -23.36
N TYR A 129 10.73 -2.97 -22.53
CA TYR A 129 11.46 -2.90 -21.26
C TYR A 129 12.96 -2.66 -21.47
N LEU A 130 13.59 -3.39 -22.39
CA LEU A 130 15.02 -3.23 -22.73
C LEU A 130 15.34 -1.85 -23.31
N LEU A 131 14.42 -1.29 -24.09
CA LEU A 131 14.50 0.07 -24.64
C LEU A 131 14.11 1.16 -23.64
N ARG A 132 13.72 0.78 -22.40
CA ARG A 132 13.28 1.70 -21.33
C ARG A 132 12.09 2.56 -21.74
N GLU A 133 11.19 2.04 -22.55
CA GLU A 133 9.95 2.72 -22.91
C GLU A 133 9.00 2.79 -21.70
N ASN A 134 8.47 3.98 -21.42
CA ASN A 134 7.44 4.13 -20.40
C ASN A 134 6.04 3.96 -21.01
N ILE A 135 5.68 2.71 -21.28
CA ILE A 135 4.44 2.40 -21.98
C ILE A 135 3.17 2.77 -21.18
N ALA A 136 3.26 2.81 -19.85
CA ALA A 136 2.15 3.25 -19.00
C ALA A 136 1.88 4.74 -19.19
N VAL A 137 2.93 5.57 -19.26
CA VAL A 137 2.80 6.99 -19.60
C VAL A 137 2.30 7.16 -21.02
N ASN A 138 2.86 6.43 -21.99
CA ASN A 138 2.39 6.50 -23.38
C ASN A 138 0.90 6.14 -23.49
N TYR A 139 0.46 5.11 -22.77
CA TYR A 139 -0.94 4.73 -22.69
C TYR A 139 -1.80 5.86 -22.13
N ILE A 140 -1.38 6.48 -21.01
CA ILE A 140 -2.10 7.59 -20.38
C ILE A 140 -2.24 8.78 -21.32
N LEU A 141 -1.16 9.15 -22.03
CA LEU A 141 -1.16 10.30 -22.94
C LEU A 141 -2.06 10.10 -24.18
N ASN A 142 -2.35 8.85 -24.55
CA ASN A 142 -3.22 8.49 -25.67
C ASN A 142 -4.64 8.12 -25.23
N LEU A 143 -4.96 8.20 -23.94
CA LEU A 143 -6.29 7.93 -23.42
C LEU A 143 -7.23 9.08 -23.83
N LYS A 144 -8.20 8.79 -24.69
CA LYS A 144 -9.24 9.74 -25.11
C LYS A 144 -10.28 9.96 -24.01
#